data_AF-A0A815A2H0-F1
#
_entry.id   AF-A0A815A2H0-F1
#
_cell.length_a   1.000
_cell.length_b   1.000
_cell.length_c   1.000
_cell.angle_alpha   90.00
_cell.angle_beta   90.00
_cell.angle_gamma   90.00
#
_symmetry.space_group_name_H-M   'P 1'
#
loop_
_entity.id
_entity.type
_entity.pdbx_description
1 polymer ?
#
loop_
_entity_poly.entity_id
_entity_poly.type
_entity_poly.pdbx_seq_one_letter_code
_entity_poly.pdbx_strand_id
1 'polypeptide(L)'
;MPTDWYQLNQSLNSTATTSKTSTTTTTNEISTQSQIKQKQKSKFQKFATTVAGGHRKGHELNQLYWPEGIFIDNEKSIYVADSYNHRIVKWKLNSNEGQIIAGGNGRGNQNNQLNYPTNIIYDKENNSFIISDYMNRRVIRYFDQNQTNLQIIISNIDCYGLTIDKNGLIYVSDYVNNEVRRWKQGDKKGELVAGGNGQGNHVNQLNGPHNIFIDDDYSLYISDQNNHRVMKWKKGAKEGEVVAGGNGLGNSLKQLHQPQGVIVDHLGQIYVADCWNHRIMRWCEGDKEGELVVGGNGLGKQLNQLNFPTGHCRAGQQNLAFGWLDFFVLSSPNLYRSPVQEIISVPGGVPISAIIFGGRRPEGVPLVIESFDWKHGIFLASQLKSETTAAAEHTGKQIMHAPFAMRPFVGYNFGHYIQHWLDFEKDPKNKLPKIFHVNWFRLDENKKFLWPGFGDNIRVLDWIVRRTNGEDIAEISSVGLIPKKDSINLQGLIVDWNKLMSVPKDYWKEDIDETLSWLDGQLGEDLPHDIRIQIEQQKQRISQIN
;
A
#
# COMPACT_ATOMS: atom_id res chain seq x y z
N MET A 1 10.04 32.67 -36.09
CA MET A 1 11.06 31.63 -35.80
C MET A 1 10.79 31.16 -34.38
N PRO A 2 10.63 29.85 -34.15
CA PRO A 2 9.31 29.30 -33.80
C PRO A 2 8.95 29.39 -32.31
N THR A 3 7.66 29.64 -32.10
CA THR A 3 6.92 29.93 -30.88
C THR A 3 6.06 28.73 -30.49
N ASP A 4 6.47 27.93 -29.50
CA ASP A 4 5.80 26.67 -29.11
C ASP A 4 5.04 26.71 -27.76
N TRP A 5 4.61 27.89 -27.30
CA TRP A 5 3.94 28.01 -25.98
C TRP A 5 2.44 28.34 -26.00
N TYR A 6 1.74 28.28 -27.14
CA TYR A 6 0.33 28.76 -27.22
C TYR A 6 -0.74 27.81 -27.81
N GLN A 7 -0.45 26.54 -28.11
CA GLN A 7 -1.42 25.69 -28.86
C GLN A 7 -2.08 24.52 -28.12
N LEU A 8 -1.86 24.31 -26.82
CA LEU A 8 -2.35 23.08 -26.15
C LEU A 8 -3.69 23.17 -25.38
N ASN A 9 -4.47 24.26 -25.51
CA ASN A 9 -5.65 24.47 -24.64
C ASN A 9 -6.99 24.83 -25.32
N GLN A 10 -7.27 24.33 -26.53
CA GLN A 10 -8.56 24.60 -27.22
C GLN A 10 -9.25 23.39 -27.91
N SER A 11 -9.13 22.16 -27.40
CA SER A 11 -9.84 21.01 -28.02
C SER A 11 -10.68 20.12 -27.08
N LEU A 12 -11.18 20.67 -25.96
CA LEU A 12 -12.07 19.93 -25.05
C LEU A 12 -13.39 20.65 -24.74
N ASN A 13 -14.07 21.17 -25.77
CA ASN A 13 -15.47 21.61 -25.65
C ASN A 13 -16.18 21.54 -27.01
N SER A 14 -16.70 20.37 -27.38
CA SER A 14 -17.93 20.27 -28.18
C SER A 14 -18.33 18.80 -28.39
N THR A 15 -19.50 18.44 -27.87
CA THR A 15 -20.54 17.53 -28.42
C THR A 15 -21.24 16.74 -27.30
N ALA A 16 -22.17 17.42 -26.64
CA ALA A 16 -23.29 16.77 -25.97
C ALA A 16 -24.52 16.98 -26.86
N THR A 17 -25.00 15.91 -27.49
CA THR A 17 -26.27 15.91 -28.23
C THR A 17 -27.17 14.80 -27.68
N THR A 18 -28.33 15.24 -27.22
CA THR A 18 -29.49 14.48 -26.76
C THR A 18 -30.13 13.63 -27.87
N SER A 19 -30.61 12.43 -27.52
CA SER A 19 -31.78 11.84 -28.20
C SER A 19 -32.70 11.14 -27.20
N LYS A 20 -33.99 11.41 -27.36
CA LYS A 20 -35.12 10.94 -26.55
C LYS A 20 -35.75 9.68 -27.17
N THR A 21 -36.20 8.79 -26.28
CA THR A 21 -37.41 7.91 -26.33
C THR A 21 -37.73 7.08 -27.58
N SER A 22 -37.93 5.77 -27.36
CA SER A 22 -39.17 5.11 -27.80
C SER A 22 -39.54 3.94 -26.88
N THR A 23 -40.80 3.95 -26.46
CA THR A 23 -41.52 2.89 -25.74
C THR A 23 -42.26 2.03 -26.76
N THR A 24 -42.20 0.70 -26.63
CA THR A 24 -43.23 -0.17 -27.21
C THR A 24 -43.46 -1.37 -26.30
N THR A 25 -44.70 -1.50 -25.87
CA THR A 25 -45.28 -2.57 -25.06
C THR A 25 -45.84 -3.63 -26.01
N THR A 26 -45.57 -4.91 -25.78
CA THR A 26 -46.52 -5.98 -26.16
C THR A 26 -46.37 -7.19 -25.25
N THR A 27 -47.52 -7.81 -25.02
CA THR A 27 -47.94 -8.72 -23.94
C THR A 27 -47.72 -10.20 -24.22
N ASN A 28 -47.55 -10.95 -23.12
CA ASN A 28 -47.98 -12.32 -22.79
C ASN A 28 -47.70 -13.49 -23.75
N GLU A 29 -46.98 -14.49 -23.23
CA GLU A 29 -47.36 -15.90 -23.36
C GLU A 29 -46.83 -16.74 -22.18
N ILE A 30 -47.66 -17.67 -21.73
CA ILE A 30 -47.56 -18.52 -20.53
C ILE A 30 -46.93 -19.88 -20.91
N SER A 31 -46.32 -20.55 -19.92
CA SER A 31 -45.74 -21.91 -19.89
C SER A 31 -44.22 -21.92 -20.10
N THR A 32 -43.37 -22.44 -19.21
CA THR A 32 -43.45 -23.67 -18.40
C THR A 32 -42.59 -23.52 -17.14
N GLN A 33 -43.10 -23.99 -15.99
CA GLN A 33 -42.35 -24.13 -14.74
C GLN A 33 -41.43 -25.36 -14.82
N SER A 34 -40.18 -25.18 -15.21
CA SER A 34 -39.06 -26.03 -14.79
C SER A 34 -37.73 -25.38 -15.20
N GLN A 35 -36.84 -25.18 -14.22
CA GLN A 35 -35.46 -24.68 -14.39
C GLN A 35 -35.29 -23.21 -14.79
N ILE A 36 -35.43 -22.29 -13.83
CA ILE A 36 -34.68 -21.04 -13.85
C ILE A 36 -34.13 -20.79 -12.44
N LYS A 37 -32.87 -21.17 -12.21
CA LYS A 37 -32.04 -20.54 -11.16
C LYS A 37 -31.93 -19.07 -11.55
N GLN A 38 -32.90 -18.25 -11.18
CA GLN A 38 -32.85 -16.81 -11.43
C GLN A 38 -31.64 -16.26 -10.68
N LYS A 39 -30.66 -15.73 -11.44
CA LYS A 39 -29.64 -14.79 -10.96
C LYS A 39 -30.38 -13.57 -10.39
N GLN A 40 -30.87 -13.66 -9.15
CA GLN A 40 -31.26 -12.48 -8.41
C GLN A 40 -29.97 -11.68 -8.17
N LYS A 41 -29.75 -10.63 -8.96
CA LYS A 41 -28.75 -9.61 -8.66
C LYS A 41 -29.14 -8.97 -7.34
N SER A 42 -28.59 -9.47 -6.24
CA SER A 42 -28.68 -8.82 -4.94
C SER A 42 -28.11 -7.41 -5.09
N LYS A 43 -29.00 -6.42 -4.97
CA LYS A 43 -28.64 -5.01 -5.04
C LYS A 43 -28.05 -4.65 -3.68
N PHE A 44 -26.77 -4.98 -3.47
CA PHE A 44 -26.05 -4.55 -2.27
C PHE A 44 -26.16 -3.01 -2.17
N GLN A 45 -26.56 -2.51 -1.00
CA GLN A 45 -26.41 -1.10 -0.71
C GLN A 45 -24.91 -0.79 -0.80
N LYS A 46 -24.53 0.11 -1.72
CA LYS A 46 -23.14 0.48 -2.05
C LYS A 46 -22.41 1.23 -0.92
N PHE A 47 -22.85 1.10 0.33
CA PHE A 47 -22.34 1.86 1.45
C PHE A 47 -22.07 0.91 2.63
N ALA A 48 -20.80 0.74 2.98
CA ALA A 48 -20.40 0.02 4.19
C ALA A 48 -20.46 0.96 5.40
N THR A 49 -20.81 0.43 6.57
CA THR A 49 -20.78 1.15 7.86
C THR A 49 -19.74 0.53 8.78
N THR A 50 -18.96 1.36 9.47
CA THR A 50 -18.04 0.88 10.51
C THR A 50 -18.83 0.45 11.74
N VAL A 51 -18.67 -0.81 12.16
CA VAL A 51 -19.40 -1.40 13.31
C VAL A 51 -18.49 -1.78 14.49
N ALA A 52 -17.17 -1.76 14.29
CA ALA A 52 -16.15 -1.97 15.31
C ALA A 52 -14.89 -1.16 14.96
N GLY A 53 -14.21 -0.59 15.95
CA GLY A 53 -13.06 0.29 15.75
C GLY A 53 -13.44 1.68 15.22
N GLY A 54 -12.81 2.14 14.14
CA GLY A 54 -13.13 3.41 13.46
C GLY A 54 -12.38 4.65 13.95
N HIS A 55 -11.67 4.60 15.08
CA HIS A 55 -11.02 5.74 15.72
C HIS A 55 -9.51 5.85 15.42
N ARG A 56 -9.11 5.60 14.16
CA ARG A 56 -7.71 5.44 13.70
C ARG A 56 -7.07 4.14 14.20
N LYS A 57 -5.89 3.82 13.66
CA LYS A 57 -5.07 2.71 14.17
C LYS A 57 -4.53 3.06 15.55
N GLY A 58 -4.47 2.09 16.45
CA GLY A 58 -3.88 2.26 17.77
C GLY A 58 -4.29 1.17 18.74
N HIS A 59 -4.01 1.39 20.02
CA HIS A 59 -4.08 0.37 21.08
C HIS A 59 -5.28 0.57 22.02
N GLU A 60 -6.00 1.68 21.91
CA GLU A 60 -7.17 1.97 22.74
C GLU A 60 -8.32 0.98 22.47
N LEU A 61 -9.29 0.88 23.38
CA LEU A 61 -10.42 -0.05 23.26
C LEU A 61 -11.42 0.32 22.15
N ASN A 62 -11.37 1.54 21.63
CA ASN A 62 -12.14 1.97 20.46
C ASN A 62 -11.31 1.93 19.15
N GLN A 63 -10.08 1.39 19.21
CA GLN A 63 -9.14 1.28 18.11
C GLN A 63 -8.80 -0.18 17.79
N LEU A 64 -8.40 -0.40 16.55
CA LEU A 64 -7.88 -1.68 16.06
C LEU A 64 -6.56 -1.41 15.32
N TYR A 65 -5.63 -2.34 15.40
CA TYR A 65 -4.39 -2.31 14.64
C TYR A 65 -4.16 -3.67 13.97
N TRP A 66 -4.32 -3.66 12.65
CA TRP A 66 -4.15 -4.81 11.77
C TRP A 66 -5.07 -5.98 12.15
N PRO A 67 -6.40 -5.79 12.12
CA PRO A 67 -7.33 -6.88 12.36
C PRO A 67 -7.37 -7.88 11.19
N GLU A 68 -7.31 -9.17 11.48
CA GLU A 68 -7.30 -10.23 10.45
C GLU A 68 -8.55 -11.12 10.48
N GLY A 69 -8.92 -11.60 11.68
CA GLY A 69 -10.03 -12.52 11.87
C GLY A 69 -11.24 -11.86 12.51
N ILE A 70 -12.43 -12.20 12.03
CA ILE A 70 -13.71 -11.73 12.57
C ILE A 70 -14.66 -12.90 12.76
N PHE A 71 -15.35 -12.90 13.89
CA PHE A 71 -16.44 -13.80 14.19
C PHE A 71 -17.63 -13.01 14.75
N ILE A 72 -18.85 -13.41 14.40
CA ILE A 72 -20.06 -12.78 14.90
C ILE A 72 -20.96 -13.86 15.49
N ASP A 73 -21.34 -13.67 16.75
CA ASP A 73 -22.27 -14.58 17.42
C ASP A 73 -23.74 -14.28 17.07
N ASN A 74 -24.64 -15.12 17.53
CA ASN A 74 -26.08 -14.98 17.28
C ASN A 74 -26.70 -13.75 17.96
N GLU A 75 -26.01 -13.15 18.93
CA GLU A 75 -26.41 -11.91 19.60
C GLU A 75 -25.87 -10.66 18.87
N LYS A 76 -25.25 -10.86 17.69
CA LYS A 76 -24.57 -9.82 16.91
C LYS A 76 -23.41 -9.15 17.67
N SER A 77 -22.79 -9.85 18.61
CA SER A 77 -21.49 -9.43 19.14
C SER A 77 -20.41 -9.75 18.12
N ILE A 78 -19.48 -8.82 17.93
CA ILE A 78 -18.42 -8.88 16.95
C ILE A 78 -17.11 -9.15 17.67
N TYR A 79 -16.45 -10.25 17.35
CA TYR A 79 -15.16 -10.64 17.90
C TYR A 79 -14.11 -10.43 16.84
N VAL A 80 -13.08 -9.66 17.16
CA VAL A 80 -12.02 -9.30 16.23
C VAL A 80 -10.68 -9.77 16.77
N ALA A 81 -9.94 -10.50 15.95
CA ALA A 81 -8.53 -10.76 16.17
C ALA A 81 -7.74 -9.51 15.76
N ASP A 82 -7.35 -8.73 16.76
CA ASP A 82 -6.62 -7.48 16.63
C ASP A 82 -5.12 -7.80 16.63
N SER A 83 -4.64 -8.33 15.49
CA SER A 83 -3.39 -9.10 15.40
C SER A 83 -2.19 -8.34 15.96
N TYR A 84 -1.99 -7.09 15.54
CA TYR A 84 -0.81 -6.32 15.96
C TYR A 84 -0.87 -5.89 17.43
N ASN A 85 -2.08 -5.79 17.99
CA ASN A 85 -2.28 -5.51 19.40
C ASN A 85 -2.26 -6.76 20.28
N HIS A 86 -2.00 -7.94 19.70
CA HIS A 86 -1.82 -9.19 20.45
C HIS A 86 -3.04 -9.54 21.32
N ARG A 87 -4.25 -9.28 20.80
CA ARG A 87 -5.48 -9.41 21.57
C ARG A 87 -6.67 -9.81 20.71
N ILE A 88 -7.67 -10.39 21.36
CA ILE A 88 -9.01 -10.54 20.81
C ILE A 88 -9.92 -9.54 21.52
N VAL A 89 -10.69 -8.78 20.76
CA VAL A 89 -11.61 -7.77 21.29
C VAL A 89 -13.03 -8.04 20.83
N LYS A 90 -13.98 -8.01 21.78
CA LYS A 90 -15.42 -8.13 21.57
C LYS A 90 -16.04 -6.74 21.50
N TRP A 91 -16.80 -6.44 20.46
CA TRP A 91 -17.70 -5.31 20.37
C TRP A 91 -19.15 -5.78 20.45
N LYS A 92 -19.95 -5.05 21.21
CA LYS A 92 -21.40 -5.10 21.04
C LYS A 92 -21.75 -4.18 19.86
N LEU A 93 -22.73 -4.57 19.06
CA LEU A 93 -23.21 -3.74 17.95
C LEU A 93 -23.59 -2.34 18.47
N ASN A 94 -23.09 -1.30 17.78
CA ASN A 94 -23.26 0.11 18.15
C ASN A 94 -22.53 0.59 19.42
N SER A 95 -21.66 -0.23 20.02
CA SER A 95 -20.77 0.26 21.08
C SER A 95 -19.61 1.09 20.52
N ASN A 96 -19.21 2.12 21.27
CA ASN A 96 -18.07 2.97 20.91
C ASN A 96 -16.71 2.34 21.24
N GLU A 97 -16.68 1.40 22.18
CA GLU A 97 -15.49 0.70 22.64
C GLU A 97 -15.74 -0.81 22.72
N GLY A 98 -14.65 -1.57 22.59
CA GLY A 98 -14.64 -3.01 22.72
C GLY A 98 -14.11 -3.46 24.07
N GLN A 99 -14.28 -4.73 24.37
CA GLN A 99 -13.79 -5.39 25.55
C GLN A 99 -12.75 -6.44 25.15
N ILE A 100 -11.56 -6.39 25.75
CA ILE A 100 -10.56 -7.44 25.54
C ILE A 100 -11.09 -8.73 26.17
N ILE A 101 -11.25 -9.78 25.35
CA ILE A 101 -11.70 -11.09 25.84
C ILE A 101 -10.56 -12.09 25.94
N ALA A 102 -9.46 -11.91 25.23
CA ALA A 102 -8.25 -12.74 25.31
C ALA A 102 -7.01 -11.95 24.90
N GLY A 103 -5.84 -12.25 25.47
CA GLY A 103 -4.60 -11.51 25.22
C GLY A 103 -4.61 -10.09 25.80
N GLY A 104 -3.90 -9.16 25.16
CA GLY A 104 -3.83 -7.76 25.61
C GLY A 104 -2.77 -7.45 26.68
N ASN A 105 -2.06 -8.46 27.17
CA ASN A 105 -0.93 -8.31 28.12
C ASN A 105 0.43 -8.32 27.42
N GLY A 106 0.48 -7.69 26.25
CA GLY A 106 1.65 -7.68 25.37
C GLY A 106 1.85 -8.99 24.59
N ARG A 107 2.87 -8.97 23.74
CA ARG A 107 3.29 -10.11 22.93
C ARG A 107 3.92 -11.19 23.81
N GLY A 108 3.48 -12.44 23.68
CA GLY A 108 4.13 -13.57 24.33
C GLY A 108 3.32 -14.86 24.21
N ASN A 109 3.71 -15.89 24.96
CA ASN A 109 3.12 -17.23 24.90
C ASN A 109 2.52 -17.71 26.24
N GLN A 110 2.49 -16.84 27.26
CA GLN A 110 1.87 -17.11 28.56
C GLN A 110 0.33 -17.26 28.43
N ASN A 111 -0.33 -17.73 29.50
CA ASN A 111 -1.77 -18.02 29.48
C ASN A 111 -2.66 -16.79 29.21
N ASN A 112 -2.16 -15.59 29.48
CA ASN A 112 -2.87 -14.32 29.25
C ASN A 112 -2.28 -13.50 28.09
N GLN A 113 -1.39 -14.11 27.28
CA GLN A 113 -0.71 -13.47 26.16
C GLN A 113 -1.01 -14.18 24.84
N LEU A 114 -1.10 -13.39 23.77
CA LEU A 114 -1.16 -13.86 22.39
C LEU A 114 0.00 -13.24 21.60
N ASN A 115 0.26 -13.79 20.43
CA ASN A 115 1.32 -13.36 19.54
C ASN A 115 0.80 -13.37 18.10
N TYR A 116 0.37 -12.20 17.62
CA TYR A 116 -0.26 -12.02 16.31
C TYR A 116 -1.42 -13.00 16.07
N PRO A 117 -2.50 -12.96 16.89
CA PRO A 117 -3.62 -13.85 16.65
C PRO A 117 -4.30 -13.51 15.31
N THR A 118 -4.48 -14.49 14.43
CA THR A 118 -4.98 -14.25 13.06
C THR A 118 -6.46 -14.56 12.89
N ASN A 119 -7.02 -15.40 13.77
CA ASN A 119 -8.39 -15.88 13.63
C ASN A 119 -9.03 -16.24 14.96
N ILE A 120 -10.36 -16.15 15.02
CA ILE A 120 -11.18 -16.57 16.14
C ILE A 120 -12.48 -17.18 15.63
N ILE A 121 -12.87 -18.30 16.21
CA ILE A 121 -14.18 -18.93 16.02
C ILE A 121 -14.75 -19.35 17.39
N TYR A 122 -16.03 -19.68 17.42
CA TYR A 122 -16.70 -20.18 18.62
C TYR A 122 -17.13 -21.62 18.43
N ASP A 123 -16.69 -22.48 19.36
CA ASP A 123 -17.13 -23.86 19.47
C ASP A 123 -18.31 -23.92 20.44
N LYS A 124 -19.50 -24.12 19.85
CA LYS A 124 -20.77 -24.16 20.59
C LYS A 124 -20.89 -25.40 21.48
N GLU A 125 -20.36 -26.54 21.05
CA GLU A 125 -20.49 -27.80 21.80
C GLU A 125 -19.74 -27.73 23.12
N ASN A 126 -18.57 -27.09 23.10
CA ASN A 126 -17.70 -26.95 24.27
C ASN A 126 -17.82 -25.57 24.96
N ASN A 127 -18.72 -24.70 24.47
CA ASN A 127 -18.90 -23.33 24.96
C ASN A 127 -17.57 -22.56 25.14
N SER A 128 -16.77 -22.50 24.08
CA SER A 128 -15.42 -21.92 24.14
C SER A 128 -15.00 -21.27 22.84
N PHE A 129 -14.11 -20.30 22.91
CA PHE A 129 -13.47 -19.74 21.70
C PHE A 129 -12.30 -20.61 21.28
N ILE A 130 -12.08 -20.70 19.97
CA ILE A 130 -10.86 -21.27 19.40
C ILE A 130 -10.15 -20.13 18.68
N ILE A 131 -8.89 -19.91 19.03
CA ILE A 131 -8.09 -18.78 18.55
C ILE A 131 -6.85 -19.34 17.85
N SER A 132 -6.58 -18.82 16.66
CA SER A 132 -5.28 -18.99 16.03
C SER A 132 -4.29 -18.02 16.64
N ASP A 133 -3.22 -18.55 17.24
CA ASP A 133 -2.14 -17.78 17.86
C ASP A 133 -0.86 -17.95 17.02
N TYR A 134 -0.89 -17.35 15.83
CA TYR A 134 -0.04 -17.65 14.68
C TYR A 134 1.46 -17.60 14.99
N MET A 135 1.98 -16.52 15.58
CA MET A 135 3.43 -16.40 15.84
C MET A 135 3.89 -17.27 17.03
N ASN A 136 2.97 -17.79 17.83
CA ASN A 136 3.26 -18.85 18.81
C ASN A 136 3.10 -20.26 18.21
N ARG A 137 2.77 -20.36 16.92
CA ARG A 137 2.59 -21.60 16.16
C ARG A 137 1.62 -22.58 16.82
N ARG A 138 0.51 -22.06 17.35
CA ARG A 138 -0.47 -22.87 18.09
C ARG A 138 -1.90 -22.42 17.83
N VAL A 139 -2.83 -23.36 18.02
CA VAL A 139 -4.27 -23.07 18.12
C VAL A 139 -4.67 -23.36 19.56
N ILE A 140 -5.32 -22.38 20.18
CA ILE A 140 -5.75 -22.47 21.57
C ILE A 140 -7.28 -22.53 21.65
N ARG A 141 -7.76 -23.26 22.64
CA ARG A 141 -9.14 -23.21 23.13
C ARG A 141 -9.17 -22.35 24.39
N TYR A 142 -10.15 -21.46 24.47
CA TYR A 142 -10.23 -20.42 25.48
C TYR A 142 -11.62 -20.37 26.09
N PHE A 143 -11.70 -20.55 27.42
CA PHE A 143 -12.95 -20.84 28.14
C PHE A 143 -13.48 -19.70 29.02
N ASP A 144 -12.61 -18.78 29.46
CA ASP A 144 -12.98 -17.76 30.46
C ASP A 144 -12.59 -16.36 29.97
N GLN A 145 -13.52 -15.40 30.02
CA GLN A 145 -13.28 -14.00 29.69
C GLN A 145 -12.28 -13.31 30.64
N ASN A 146 -11.89 -13.94 31.75
CA ASN A 146 -10.90 -13.44 32.72
C ASN A 146 -9.43 -13.88 32.45
N GLN A 147 -9.09 -14.42 31.28
CA GLN A 147 -7.70 -14.61 30.82
C GLN A 147 -6.84 -15.67 31.52
N THR A 148 -7.43 -16.64 32.21
CA THR A 148 -6.67 -17.65 32.98
C THR A 148 -6.86 -19.09 32.51
N ASN A 149 -7.92 -19.39 31.76
CA ASN A 149 -8.27 -20.75 31.37
C ASN A 149 -8.16 -20.97 29.85
N LEU A 150 -6.97 -21.38 29.41
CA LEU A 150 -6.70 -21.79 28.03
C LEU A 150 -6.11 -23.19 27.92
N GLN A 151 -6.37 -23.84 26.80
CA GLN A 151 -5.83 -25.15 26.44
C GLN A 151 -5.21 -25.07 25.05
N ILE A 152 -3.96 -25.51 24.90
CA ILE A 152 -3.35 -25.68 23.58
C ILE A 152 -3.94 -26.96 22.97
N ILE A 153 -4.65 -26.83 21.84
CA ILE A 153 -5.31 -27.96 21.19
C ILE A 153 -4.59 -28.41 19.90
N ILE A 154 -3.83 -27.52 19.26
CA ILE A 154 -2.97 -27.83 18.12
C ILE A 154 -1.65 -27.07 18.30
N SER A 155 -0.51 -27.72 18.07
CA SER A 155 0.84 -27.15 18.22
C SER A 155 1.65 -27.31 16.94
N ASN A 156 2.71 -26.50 16.81
CA ASN A 156 3.66 -26.47 15.69
C ASN A 156 3.04 -26.14 14.32
N ILE A 157 1.98 -25.33 14.31
CA ILE A 157 1.23 -24.99 13.10
C ILE A 157 1.19 -23.48 12.84
N ASP A 158 1.45 -23.06 11.61
CA ASP A 158 1.35 -21.66 11.18
C ASP A 158 -0.08 -21.33 10.74
N CYS A 159 -0.99 -21.31 11.71
CA CYS A 159 -2.42 -21.17 11.44
C CYS A 159 -2.80 -19.73 11.02
N TYR A 160 -3.36 -19.57 9.82
CA TYR A 160 -3.99 -18.31 9.38
C TYR A 160 -5.52 -18.47 9.30
N GLY A 161 -5.99 -19.54 8.65
CA GLY A 161 -7.38 -19.91 8.56
C GLY A 161 -7.75 -20.94 9.61
N LEU A 162 -8.90 -20.73 10.25
CA LEU A 162 -9.46 -21.59 11.28
C LEU A 162 -10.98 -21.67 11.06
N THR A 163 -11.53 -22.88 10.99
CA THR A 163 -12.99 -23.08 10.95
C THR A 163 -13.36 -24.38 11.68
N ILE A 164 -14.64 -24.52 12.03
CA ILE A 164 -15.20 -25.71 12.68
C ILE A 164 -16.43 -26.18 11.90
N ASP A 165 -16.53 -27.48 11.66
CA ASP A 165 -17.70 -28.06 11.00
C ASP A 165 -18.82 -28.39 11.99
N LYS A 166 -19.99 -28.78 11.47
CA LYS A 166 -21.15 -29.15 12.29
C LYS A 166 -20.99 -30.40 13.16
N ASN A 167 -19.89 -31.16 13.01
CA ASN A 167 -19.54 -32.30 13.86
C ASN A 167 -18.42 -31.95 14.85
N GLY A 168 -18.05 -30.68 14.97
CA GLY A 168 -17.00 -30.23 15.87
C GLY A 168 -15.57 -30.50 15.36
N LEU A 169 -15.38 -30.85 14.08
CA LEU A 169 -14.03 -31.02 13.51
C LEU A 169 -13.41 -29.66 13.21
N ILE A 170 -12.20 -29.45 13.70
CA ILE A 170 -11.45 -28.20 13.55
C ILE A 170 -10.57 -28.32 12.31
N TYR A 171 -10.71 -27.38 11.40
CA TYR A 171 -9.89 -27.27 10.20
C TYR A 171 -8.94 -26.09 10.35
N VAL A 172 -7.70 -26.27 9.90
CA VAL A 172 -6.65 -25.25 9.94
C VAL A 172 -5.91 -25.24 8.62
N SER A 173 -5.71 -24.05 8.05
CA SER A 173 -4.71 -23.84 7.00
C SER A 173 -3.35 -23.59 7.63
N ASP A 174 -2.37 -24.39 7.24
CA ASP A 174 -0.97 -24.21 7.58
C ASP A 174 -0.29 -23.44 6.44
N TYR A 175 -0.01 -22.17 6.70
CA TYR A 175 0.52 -21.25 5.70
C TYR A 175 1.89 -21.68 5.18
N VAL A 176 2.78 -22.15 6.06
CA VAL A 176 4.16 -22.50 5.71
C VAL A 176 4.23 -23.86 5.03
N ASN A 177 3.46 -24.83 5.53
CA ASN A 177 3.45 -26.17 4.94
C ASN A 177 2.57 -26.30 3.69
N ASN A 178 1.86 -25.23 3.30
CA ASN A 178 1.02 -25.18 2.09
C ASN A 178 -0.04 -26.29 2.07
N GLU A 179 -0.73 -26.47 3.19
CA GLU A 179 -1.71 -27.53 3.36
C GLU A 179 -2.86 -27.10 4.28
N VAL A 180 -3.97 -27.84 4.20
CA VAL A 180 -5.07 -27.74 5.14
C VAL A 180 -5.23 -29.08 5.82
N ARG A 181 -5.31 -29.04 7.14
CA ARG A 181 -5.49 -30.22 7.99
C ARG A 181 -6.75 -30.10 8.83
N ARG A 182 -7.28 -31.24 9.27
CA ARG A 182 -8.39 -31.30 10.23
C ARG A 182 -8.06 -32.16 11.45
N TRP A 183 -8.69 -31.83 12.57
CA TRP A 183 -8.58 -32.54 13.84
C TRP A 183 -9.96 -32.82 14.42
N LYS A 184 -10.13 -34.02 14.98
CA LYS A 184 -11.15 -34.30 15.98
C LYS A 184 -10.61 -33.90 17.36
N GLN A 185 -11.51 -33.58 18.28
CA GLN A 185 -11.15 -33.33 19.67
C GLN A 185 -10.35 -34.51 20.25
N GLY A 186 -9.16 -34.21 20.79
CA GLY A 186 -8.24 -35.19 21.37
C GLY A 186 -7.21 -35.77 20.39
N ASP A 187 -7.31 -35.49 19.09
CA ASP A 187 -6.34 -35.96 18.12
C ASP A 187 -4.94 -35.35 18.35
N LYS A 188 -3.91 -36.20 18.32
CA LYS A 188 -2.51 -35.76 18.43
C LYS A 188 -1.91 -35.30 17.10
N LYS A 189 -2.53 -35.67 15.97
CA LYS A 189 -2.07 -35.37 14.61
C LYS A 189 -3.27 -35.07 13.72
N GLY A 190 -3.14 -34.06 12.87
CA GLY A 190 -4.20 -33.68 11.94
C GLY A 190 -4.15 -34.49 10.66
N GLU A 191 -5.32 -34.83 10.14
CA GLU A 191 -5.50 -35.46 8.84
C GLU A 191 -5.36 -34.40 7.73
N LEU A 192 -4.53 -34.70 6.72
CA LEU A 192 -4.39 -33.85 5.53
C LEU A 192 -5.66 -33.91 4.67
N VAL A 193 -6.28 -32.76 4.41
CA VAL A 193 -7.55 -32.67 3.66
C VAL A 193 -7.47 -31.83 2.39
N ALA A 194 -6.45 -30.99 2.22
CA ALA A 194 -6.13 -30.31 0.97
C ALA A 194 -4.64 -29.92 0.91
N GLY A 195 -4.07 -29.84 -0.30
CA GLY A 195 -2.66 -29.52 -0.50
C GLY A 195 -1.72 -30.67 -0.10
N GLY A 196 -0.54 -30.32 0.46
CA GLY A 196 0.45 -31.30 0.94
C GLY A 196 1.32 -31.93 -0.16
N ASN A 197 1.20 -31.50 -1.41
CA ASN A 197 2.02 -31.95 -2.54
C ASN A 197 3.16 -30.95 -2.89
N GLY A 198 3.65 -30.23 -1.88
CA GLY A 198 4.60 -29.13 -2.03
C GLY A 198 3.96 -27.81 -2.42
N GLN A 199 4.74 -26.73 -2.31
CA GLN A 199 4.34 -25.40 -2.73
C GLN A 199 4.25 -25.34 -4.26
N GLY A 200 3.13 -24.86 -4.79
CA GLY A 200 2.97 -24.67 -6.24
C GLY A 200 1.56 -24.27 -6.64
N ASN A 201 1.30 -24.21 -7.94
CA ASN A 201 0.05 -23.74 -8.52
C ASN A 201 -0.75 -24.84 -9.24
N HIS A 202 -0.33 -26.11 -9.16
CA HIS A 202 -1.14 -27.21 -9.66
C HIS A 202 -2.43 -27.37 -8.83
N VAL A 203 -3.42 -28.09 -9.38
CA VAL A 203 -4.75 -28.26 -8.75
C VAL A 203 -4.73 -29.12 -7.49
N ASN A 204 -3.66 -29.87 -7.23
CA ASN A 204 -3.41 -30.63 -6.01
C ASN A 204 -2.40 -29.93 -5.07
N GLN A 205 -1.99 -28.71 -5.37
CA GLN A 205 -1.03 -27.91 -4.60
C GLN A 205 -1.66 -26.61 -4.11
N LEU A 206 -1.08 -26.05 -3.05
CA LEU A 206 -1.41 -24.75 -2.49
C LEU A 206 -0.11 -23.92 -2.37
N ASN A 207 -0.27 -22.61 -2.18
CA ASN A 207 0.81 -21.69 -1.90
C ASN A 207 0.31 -20.57 -0.97
N GLY A 208 0.69 -20.67 0.31
CA GLY A 208 0.21 -19.77 1.36
C GLY A 208 -1.31 -19.81 1.53
N PRO A 209 -1.93 -20.96 1.88
CA PRO A 209 -3.35 -21.01 2.14
C PRO A 209 -3.70 -20.11 3.33
N HIS A 210 -4.64 -19.19 3.12
CA HIS A 210 -5.06 -18.20 4.12
C HIS A 210 -6.39 -18.63 4.75
N ASN A 211 -7.48 -17.89 4.56
CA ASN A 211 -8.77 -18.25 5.14
C ASN A 211 -9.38 -19.50 4.48
N ILE A 212 -10.18 -20.21 5.27
CA ILE A 212 -10.89 -21.42 4.88
C ILE A 212 -12.36 -21.31 5.24
N PHE A 213 -13.22 -21.76 4.35
CA PHE A 213 -14.65 -21.91 4.58
C PHE A 213 -15.08 -23.34 4.28
N ILE A 214 -16.03 -23.87 5.05
CA ILE A 214 -16.60 -25.20 4.83
C ILE A 214 -18.10 -25.07 4.60
N ASP A 215 -18.61 -25.65 3.52
CA ASP A 215 -20.04 -25.69 3.23
C ASP A 215 -20.73 -26.89 3.90
N ASP A 216 -22.06 -26.97 3.77
CA ASP A 216 -22.87 -28.02 4.40
C ASP A 216 -22.58 -29.44 3.88
N ASP A 217 -21.96 -29.53 2.70
CA ASP A 217 -21.50 -30.76 2.05
C ASP A 217 -20.04 -31.11 2.42
N TYR A 218 -19.44 -30.36 3.34
CA TYR A 218 -18.05 -30.47 3.77
C TYR A 218 -17.03 -30.21 2.65
N SER A 219 -17.40 -29.43 1.63
CA SER A 219 -16.43 -28.92 0.67
C SER A 219 -15.67 -27.75 1.28
N LEU A 220 -14.35 -27.76 1.13
CA LEU A 220 -13.46 -26.73 1.60
C LEU A 220 -13.23 -25.69 0.52
N TYR A 221 -13.44 -24.42 0.84
CA TYR A 221 -13.05 -23.28 0.01
C TYR A 221 -11.85 -22.63 0.67
N ILE A 222 -10.76 -22.52 -0.07
CA ILE A 222 -9.46 -22.10 0.46
C ILE A 222 -8.99 -20.91 -0.36
N SER A 223 -8.71 -19.81 0.32
CA SER A 223 -7.98 -18.68 -0.26
C SER A 223 -6.51 -19.10 -0.46
N ASP A 224 -6.17 -19.45 -1.70
CA ASP A 224 -4.81 -19.84 -2.09
C ASP A 224 -4.03 -18.57 -2.46
N GLN A 225 -3.66 -17.83 -1.41
CA GLN A 225 -3.30 -16.41 -1.46
C GLN A 225 -2.22 -16.11 -2.50
N ASN A 226 -1.10 -16.81 -2.43
CA ASN A 226 0.06 -16.51 -3.26
C ASN A 226 -0.12 -16.99 -4.71
N ASN A 227 -1.10 -17.86 -4.96
CA ASN A 227 -1.52 -18.24 -6.31
C ASN A 227 -2.68 -17.37 -6.85
N HIS A 228 -3.15 -16.38 -6.08
CA HIS A 228 -4.16 -15.42 -6.49
C HIS A 228 -5.48 -16.06 -6.97
N ARG A 229 -5.92 -17.08 -6.22
CA ARG A 229 -7.11 -17.86 -6.55
C ARG A 229 -7.82 -18.33 -5.29
N VAL A 230 -9.07 -18.74 -5.47
CA VAL A 230 -9.82 -19.52 -4.48
C VAL A 230 -10.03 -20.89 -5.06
N MET A 231 -9.73 -21.89 -4.25
CA MET A 231 -9.85 -23.29 -4.61
C MET A 231 -10.96 -23.96 -3.82
N LYS A 232 -11.71 -24.86 -4.44
CA LYS A 232 -12.69 -25.73 -3.79
C LYS A 232 -12.18 -27.18 -3.79
N TRP A 233 -12.17 -27.81 -2.62
CA TRP A 233 -11.91 -29.25 -2.46
C TRP A 233 -13.16 -29.92 -1.93
N LYS A 234 -13.71 -30.86 -2.72
CA LYS A 234 -14.80 -31.73 -2.24
C LYS A 234 -14.27 -32.68 -1.16
N LYS A 235 -15.13 -33.09 -0.24
CA LYS A 235 -14.78 -34.04 0.82
C LYS A 235 -14.11 -35.30 0.25
N GLY A 236 -12.88 -35.57 0.66
CA GLY A 236 -12.10 -36.74 0.23
C GLY A 236 -11.43 -36.63 -1.15
N ALA A 237 -11.58 -35.51 -1.85
CA ALA A 237 -10.91 -35.27 -3.13
C ALA A 237 -9.38 -35.18 -2.97
N LYS A 238 -8.64 -35.61 -3.98
CA LYS A 238 -7.16 -35.51 -4.03
C LYS A 238 -6.67 -34.23 -4.70
N GLU A 239 -7.53 -33.58 -5.45
CA GLU A 239 -7.30 -32.33 -6.16
C GLU A 239 -8.50 -31.40 -5.97
N GLY A 240 -8.24 -30.10 -6.13
CA GLY A 240 -9.24 -29.06 -6.02
C GLY A 240 -9.58 -28.47 -7.38
N GLU A 241 -10.60 -27.63 -7.40
CA GLU A 241 -11.02 -26.88 -8.56
C GLU A 241 -10.90 -25.37 -8.30
N VAL A 242 -10.41 -24.62 -9.28
CA VAL A 242 -10.38 -23.15 -9.18
C VAL A 242 -11.80 -22.63 -9.32
N VAL A 243 -12.31 -21.95 -8.28
CA VAL A 243 -13.68 -21.42 -8.25
C VAL A 243 -13.75 -19.90 -8.28
N ALA A 244 -12.64 -19.21 -8.05
CA ALA A 244 -12.49 -17.77 -8.29
C ALA A 244 -11.02 -17.41 -8.58
N GLY A 245 -10.80 -16.39 -9.44
CA GLY A 245 -9.45 -15.96 -9.83
C GLY A 245 -8.72 -16.99 -10.69
N GLY A 246 -7.41 -17.17 -10.45
CA GLY A 246 -6.57 -18.15 -11.16
C GLY A 246 -6.04 -17.71 -12.53
N ASN A 247 -6.33 -16.49 -12.97
CA ASN A 247 -5.84 -15.91 -14.23
C ASN A 247 -4.61 -15.00 -14.02
N GLY A 248 -3.75 -15.38 -13.07
CA GLY A 248 -2.61 -14.58 -12.63
C GLY A 248 -2.98 -13.39 -11.74
N LEU A 249 -1.93 -12.70 -11.27
CA LEU A 249 -2.02 -11.44 -10.53
C LEU A 249 -2.66 -10.35 -11.40
N GLY A 250 -3.63 -9.63 -10.86
CA GLY A 250 -4.19 -8.43 -11.49
C GLY A 250 -5.48 -7.94 -10.84
N ASN A 251 -6.09 -6.92 -11.43
CA ASN A 251 -7.30 -6.26 -10.92
C ASN A 251 -8.50 -6.35 -11.88
N SER A 252 -8.40 -7.09 -12.98
CA SER A 252 -9.55 -7.36 -13.84
C SER A 252 -10.62 -8.18 -13.11
N LEU A 253 -11.83 -8.28 -13.67
CA LEU A 253 -12.90 -9.11 -13.09
C LEU A 253 -12.56 -10.61 -13.09
N LYS A 254 -11.57 -11.05 -13.87
CA LYS A 254 -11.11 -12.45 -13.95
C LYS A 254 -9.96 -12.76 -13.01
N GLN A 255 -9.37 -11.74 -12.39
CA GLN A 255 -8.15 -11.83 -11.60
C GLN A 255 -8.42 -11.46 -10.15
N LEU A 256 -7.58 -12.00 -9.28
CA LEU A 256 -7.48 -11.62 -7.88
C LEU A 256 -6.04 -11.19 -7.61
N HIS A 257 -5.82 -10.50 -6.50
CA HIS A 257 -4.52 -10.14 -5.99
C HIS A 257 -4.47 -10.49 -4.51
N GLN A 258 -3.80 -11.61 -4.22
CA GLN A 258 -3.63 -12.18 -2.88
C GLN A 258 -4.93 -12.19 -2.07
N PRO A 259 -5.93 -13.00 -2.47
CA PRO A 259 -7.18 -13.10 -1.74
C PRO A 259 -6.92 -13.68 -0.35
N GLN A 260 -7.55 -13.12 0.68
CA GLN A 260 -7.31 -13.53 2.07
C GLN A 260 -8.53 -14.09 2.77
N GLY A 261 -9.73 -13.66 2.40
CA GLY A 261 -10.98 -14.14 2.98
C GLY A 261 -11.89 -14.76 1.94
N VAL A 262 -12.58 -15.84 2.30
CA VAL A 262 -13.58 -16.49 1.44
C VAL A 262 -14.77 -16.92 2.29
N ILE A 263 -15.98 -16.67 1.81
CA ILE A 263 -17.21 -17.27 2.36
C ILE A 263 -18.14 -17.66 1.22
N VAL A 264 -19.01 -18.63 1.49
CA VAL A 264 -20.04 -19.06 0.55
C VAL A 264 -21.40 -18.89 1.21
N ASP A 265 -22.34 -18.27 0.50
CA ASP A 265 -23.71 -18.13 1.00
C ASP A 265 -24.54 -19.40 0.78
N HIS A 266 -25.79 -19.40 1.25
CA HIS A 266 -26.68 -20.55 1.10
C HIS A 266 -27.16 -20.79 -0.35
N LEU A 267 -26.87 -19.88 -1.28
CA LEU A 267 -27.16 -20.01 -2.71
C LEU A 267 -25.94 -20.52 -3.48
N GLY A 268 -24.81 -20.74 -2.81
CA GLY A 268 -23.55 -21.16 -3.42
C GLY A 268 -22.77 -19.99 -4.05
N GLN A 269 -23.11 -18.74 -3.75
CA GLN A 269 -22.34 -17.57 -4.20
C GLN A 269 -21.08 -17.43 -3.34
N ILE A 270 -19.95 -17.32 -4.00
CA ILE A 270 -18.62 -17.25 -3.40
C ILE A 270 -18.23 -15.79 -3.30
N TYR A 271 -17.99 -15.30 -2.08
CA TYR A 271 -17.52 -13.95 -1.82
C TYR A 271 -16.07 -14.00 -1.40
N VAL A 272 -15.25 -13.19 -2.06
CA VAL A 272 -13.80 -13.20 -1.90
C VAL A 272 -13.33 -11.82 -1.51
N ALA A 273 -12.56 -11.74 -0.42
CA ALA A 273 -11.78 -10.57 -0.06
C ALA A 273 -10.54 -10.53 -0.95
N ASP A 274 -10.63 -9.76 -2.03
CA ASP A 274 -9.53 -9.49 -2.94
C ASP A 274 -8.64 -8.41 -2.32
N CYS A 275 -7.88 -8.83 -1.32
CA CYS A 275 -7.25 -8.00 -0.30
C CYS A 275 -6.43 -6.85 -0.92
N TRP A 276 -5.55 -7.17 -1.86
CA TRP A 276 -4.66 -6.18 -2.44
C TRP A 276 -5.26 -5.36 -3.57
N ASN A 277 -6.45 -5.73 -4.04
CA ASN A 277 -7.26 -4.88 -4.91
C ASN A 277 -8.32 -4.09 -4.13
N HIS A 278 -8.32 -4.17 -2.79
CA HIS A 278 -9.17 -3.35 -1.92
C HIS A 278 -10.66 -3.49 -2.24
N ARG A 279 -11.10 -4.71 -2.51
CA ARG A 279 -12.46 -4.97 -2.97
C ARG A 279 -12.98 -6.31 -2.48
N ILE A 280 -14.30 -6.42 -2.43
CA ILE A 280 -14.99 -7.70 -2.32
C ILE A 280 -15.57 -8.03 -3.67
N MET A 281 -15.29 -9.24 -4.10
CA MET A 281 -15.72 -9.77 -5.38
C MET A 281 -16.59 -11.00 -5.15
N ARG A 282 -17.57 -11.21 -6.03
CA ARG A 282 -18.47 -12.35 -5.99
C ARG A 282 -18.34 -13.20 -7.25
N TRP A 283 -18.31 -14.51 -7.09
CA TRP A 283 -18.47 -15.49 -8.17
C TRP A 283 -19.67 -16.39 -7.89
N CYS A 284 -20.42 -16.73 -8.93
CA CYS A 284 -21.33 -17.87 -8.90
C CYS A 284 -20.64 -19.09 -9.55
N GLU A 285 -21.14 -20.28 -9.22
CA GLU A 285 -20.71 -21.52 -9.86
C GLU A 285 -20.80 -21.41 -11.40
N GLY A 286 -19.69 -21.69 -12.09
CA GLY A 286 -19.58 -21.64 -13.55
C GLY A 286 -19.26 -20.27 -14.15
N ASP A 287 -19.25 -19.19 -13.36
CA ASP A 287 -18.89 -17.85 -13.86
C ASP A 287 -17.41 -17.82 -14.33
N LYS A 288 -17.15 -17.11 -15.44
CA LYS A 288 -15.79 -16.92 -15.99
C LYS A 288 -15.08 -15.67 -15.47
N GLU A 289 -15.83 -14.78 -14.82
CA GLU A 289 -15.37 -13.54 -14.22
C GLU A 289 -16.25 -13.21 -13.02
N GLY A 290 -15.71 -12.47 -12.06
CA GLY A 290 -16.41 -12.07 -10.86
C GLY A 290 -17.16 -10.76 -11.04
N GLU A 291 -18.03 -10.47 -10.10
CA GLU A 291 -18.75 -9.21 -9.98
C GLU A 291 -18.23 -8.43 -8.77
N LEU A 292 -17.94 -7.13 -8.99
CA LEU A 292 -17.58 -6.23 -7.89
C LEU A 292 -18.79 -6.03 -6.97
N VAL A 293 -18.65 -6.44 -5.70
CA VAL A 293 -19.67 -6.23 -4.68
C VAL A 293 -19.50 -4.86 -4.04
N VAL A 294 -18.28 -4.55 -3.58
CA VAL A 294 -17.92 -3.29 -2.91
C VAL A 294 -16.41 -3.05 -2.98
N GLY A 295 -15.97 -1.80 -2.92
CA GLY A 295 -14.57 -1.40 -2.99
C GLY A 295 -14.07 -1.21 -4.42
N GLY A 296 -12.76 -1.38 -4.64
CA GLY A 296 -12.13 -1.27 -5.96
C GLY A 296 -11.81 0.16 -6.40
N ASN A 297 -12.10 1.16 -5.57
CA ASN A 297 -11.82 2.57 -5.82
C ASN A 297 -10.56 3.06 -5.07
N GLY A 298 -9.58 2.17 -4.93
CA GLY A 298 -8.34 2.41 -4.17
C GLY A 298 -8.54 2.41 -2.66
N LEU A 299 -7.43 2.69 -1.96
CA LEU A 299 -7.38 2.83 -0.51
C LEU A 299 -8.13 4.10 -0.07
N GLY A 300 -8.88 4.00 1.02
CA GLY A 300 -9.41 5.17 1.70
C GLY A 300 -10.57 4.88 2.64
N LYS A 301 -11.22 5.95 3.11
CA LYS A 301 -12.27 5.92 4.13
C LYS A 301 -13.65 6.29 3.57
N GLN A 302 -13.75 6.50 2.25
CA GLN A 302 -15.03 6.77 1.62
C GLN A 302 -15.89 5.50 1.62
N LEU A 303 -17.22 5.65 1.60
CA LEU A 303 -18.17 4.54 1.72
C LEU A 303 -18.05 3.47 0.62
N ASN A 304 -17.38 3.80 -0.49
CA ASN A 304 -17.10 2.93 -1.63
C ASN A 304 -15.63 2.47 -1.72
N GLN A 305 -14.82 2.70 -0.68
CA GLN A 305 -13.43 2.29 -0.58
C GLN A 305 -13.27 1.27 0.55
N LEU A 306 -12.36 0.30 0.36
CA LEU A 306 -11.93 -0.62 1.41
C LEU A 306 -10.43 -0.51 1.57
N ASN A 307 -9.91 -0.92 2.72
CA ASN A 307 -8.47 -1.06 2.94
C ASN A 307 -8.22 -2.52 3.27
N PHE A 308 -7.44 -3.21 2.43
CA PHE A 308 -7.02 -4.61 2.58
C PHE A 308 -8.07 -5.48 3.30
N PRO A 309 -9.19 -5.81 2.64
CA PRO A 309 -10.18 -6.68 3.26
C PRO A 309 -9.57 -8.06 3.51
N THR A 310 -9.67 -8.58 4.74
CA THR A 310 -9.01 -9.82 5.17
C THR A 310 -10.01 -10.89 5.65
N GLY A 311 -10.85 -10.52 6.62
CA GLY A 311 -11.83 -11.39 7.24
C GLY A 311 -13.20 -11.29 6.59
N HIS A 312 -13.91 -12.43 6.56
CA HIS A 312 -15.32 -12.52 6.22
C HIS A 312 -16.02 -13.38 7.26
N CYS A 313 -17.16 -12.93 7.74
CA CYS A 313 -18.05 -13.74 8.54
C CYS A 313 -19.49 -13.48 8.13
N ARG A 314 -20.33 -14.51 8.30
CA ARG A 314 -21.77 -14.43 8.12
C ARG A 314 -22.40 -14.39 9.50
N ALA A 315 -23.21 -13.38 9.80
CA ALA A 315 -23.95 -13.34 11.06
C ALA A 315 -24.88 -14.57 11.15
N GLY A 316 -24.67 -15.39 12.18
CA GLY A 316 -25.54 -16.49 12.62
C GLY A 316 -26.12 -17.40 11.52
N GLN A 317 -25.49 -18.55 11.28
CA GLN A 317 -26.21 -19.70 10.72
C GLN A 317 -27.09 -20.30 11.83
N GLN A 318 -28.34 -19.84 11.98
CA GLN A 318 -29.43 -20.72 12.43
C GLN A 318 -30.70 -20.34 11.67
N ASN A 319 -31.19 -21.31 10.88
CA ASN A 319 -32.47 -21.35 10.18
C ASN A 319 -33.47 -20.26 10.58
N LEU A 320 -33.73 -19.29 9.71
CA LEU A 320 -35.06 -18.73 9.49
C LEU A 320 -35.09 -18.07 8.11
N ALA A 321 -36.12 -18.40 7.35
CA ALA A 321 -36.38 -17.90 6.02
C ALA A 321 -36.54 -16.37 6.01
N PHE A 322 -36.03 -15.75 4.94
CA PHE A 322 -36.22 -14.35 4.52
C PHE A 322 -35.70 -13.23 5.44
N GLY A 323 -34.70 -12.51 4.92
CA GLY A 323 -34.47 -11.09 5.24
C GLY A 323 -33.06 -10.74 5.67
N TRP A 324 -32.21 -10.37 4.70
CA TRP A 324 -30.93 -9.67 4.84
C TRP A 324 -29.74 -10.50 5.38
N LEU A 325 -28.86 -10.95 4.46
CA LEU A 325 -27.49 -11.34 4.82
C LEU A 325 -26.71 -10.05 5.14
N ASP A 326 -26.39 -9.85 6.41
CA ASP A 326 -25.42 -8.83 6.81
C ASP A 326 -24.01 -9.39 6.56
N PHE A 327 -23.32 -8.85 5.55
CA PHE A 327 -21.92 -9.17 5.25
C PHE A 327 -21.00 -8.25 6.03
N PHE A 328 -20.11 -8.83 6.84
CA PHE A 328 -19.12 -8.08 7.60
C PHE A 328 -17.72 -8.36 7.07
N VAL A 329 -17.00 -7.28 6.81
CA VAL A 329 -15.64 -7.30 6.28
C VAL A 329 -14.75 -6.56 7.25
N LEU A 330 -13.62 -7.18 7.61
CA LEU A 330 -12.56 -6.44 8.28
C LEU A 330 -11.74 -5.69 7.24
N SER A 331 -11.72 -4.36 7.36
CA SER A 331 -10.78 -3.55 6.63
C SER A 331 -9.52 -3.37 7.47
N SER A 332 -8.41 -3.97 7.04
CA SER A 332 -7.11 -3.71 7.65
C SER A 332 -6.45 -2.53 6.96
N PRO A 333 -5.95 -1.52 7.68
CA PRO A 333 -5.23 -0.43 7.03
C PRO A 333 -4.03 -0.94 6.22
N ASN A 334 -3.37 -2.03 6.65
CA ASN A 334 -2.14 -2.57 6.06
C ASN A 334 -2.04 -4.10 6.27
N LEU A 335 -1.96 -4.92 5.21
CA LEU A 335 -1.11 -6.13 5.23
C LEU A 335 0.16 -5.79 4.46
N TYR A 336 1.32 -5.95 5.07
CA TYR A 336 2.64 -5.64 4.47
C TYR A 336 2.73 -4.25 3.79
N ARG A 337 2.87 -3.17 4.56
CA ARG A 337 3.29 -1.88 3.98
C ARG A 337 4.79 -1.67 4.15
N SER A 338 5.46 -1.40 3.03
CA SER A 338 6.72 -0.65 3.02
C SER A 338 6.49 0.70 3.75
N PRO A 339 7.43 1.19 4.58
CA PRO A 339 7.31 2.47 5.30
C PRO A 339 6.87 3.65 4.43
N VAL A 340 7.18 3.63 3.13
CA VAL A 340 6.83 4.65 2.15
C VAL A 340 5.31 4.80 1.96
N GLN A 341 4.56 3.71 2.12
CA GLN A 341 3.14 3.64 1.80
C GLN A 341 2.25 4.04 3.00
N GLU A 342 2.81 4.08 4.22
CA GLU A 342 2.18 4.72 5.37
C GLU A 342 2.11 6.24 5.22
N ILE A 343 3.15 6.85 4.65
CA ILE A 343 3.32 8.31 4.51
C ILE A 343 2.33 8.90 3.49
N ILE A 344 2.10 8.23 2.36
CA ILE A 344 1.31 8.77 1.23
C ILE A 344 -0.19 8.93 1.57
N SER A 345 -0.70 8.22 2.58
CA SER A 345 -2.15 8.18 2.91
C SER A 345 -2.55 9.01 4.13
N VAL A 346 -1.63 9.79 4.72
CA VAL A 346 -1.90 10.60 5.92
C VAL A 346 -2.74 11.84 5.56
N PRO A 347 -4.00 11.97 6.06
CA PRO A 347 -4.75 13.21 5.92
C PRO A 347 -4.02 14.30 6.71
N GLY A 348 -3.65 15.39 6.04
CA GLY A 348 -2.79 16.45 6.60
C GLY A 348 -1.39 16.51 6.00
N GLY A 349 -1.02 15.56 5.14
CA GLY A 349 0.29 15.50 4.52
C GLY A 349 1.37 15.02 5.49
N VAL A 350 2.63 15.11 5.06
CA VAL A 350 3.79 14.77 5.89
C VAL A 350 4.71 15.97 6.03
N PRO A 351 5.31 16.19 7.21
CA PRO A 351 6.25 17.30 7.39
C PRO A 351 7.47 17.07 6.50
N ILE A 352 7.76 18.05 5.65
CA ILE A 352 8.93 18.01 4.77
C ILE A 352 10.08 18.73 5.47
N SER A 353 11.16 18.00 5.75
CA SER A 353 12.39 18.54 6.36
C SER A 353 13.48 18.87 5.33
N ALA A 354 13.41 18.23 4.16
CA ALA A 354 14.33 18.46 3.05
C ALA A 354 13.61 18.40 1.70
N ILE A 355 14.01 19.27 0.78
CA ILE A 355 13.63 19.20 -0.65
C ILE A 355 14.91 18.93 -1.44
N ILE A 356 14.86 17.95 -2.35
CA ILE A 356 16.01 17.53 -3.13
C ILE A 356 15.71 17.73 -4.62
N PHE A 357 16.47 18.62 -5.25
CA PHE A 357 16.52 18.76 -6.71
C PHE A 357 17.65 17.92 -7.27
N GLY A 358 17.57 17.55 -8.54
CA GLY A 358 18.65 16.82 -9.19
C GLY A 358 18.36 16.58 -10.66
N GLY A 359 19.44 16.46 -11.43
CA GLY A 359 19.39 16.28 -12.87
C GLY A 359 20.58 15.45 -13.33
N ARG A 360 20.51 14.94 -14.57
CA ARG A 360 21.61 14.20 -15.17
C ARG A 360 22.69 15.16 -15.64
N ARG A 361 23.80 15.27 -14.89
CA ARG A 361 24.94 16.12 -15.24
C ARG A 361 26.21 15.25 -15.32
N PRO A 362 26.76 14.99 -16.52
CA PRO A 362 27.94 14.14 -16.64
C PRO A 362 29.20 14.79 -16.04
N GLU A 363 29.25 16.12 -15.96
CA GLU A 363 30.45 16.86 -15.54
C GLU A 363 30.11 18.01 -14.59
N GLY A 364 31.12 18.48 -13.85
CA GLY A 364 31.14 19.71 -13.05
C GLY A 364 30.30 19.76 -11.77
N VAL A 365 29.09 19.20 -11.77
CA VAL A 365 28.19 19.22 -10.59
C VAL A 365 28.54 18.09 -9.61
N PRO A 366 28.85 18.39 -8.33
CA PRO A 366 29.22 17.39 -7.33
C PRO A 366 28.03 16.49 -6.91
N LEU A 367 28.32 15.41 -6.17
CA LEU A 367 27.33 14.42 -5.76
C LEU A 367 26.13 15.02 -5.02
N VAL A 368 26.37 15.93 -4.09
CA VAL A 368 25.34 16.62 -3.31
C VAL A 368 25.82 18.01 -2.89
N ILE A 369 24.91 18.97 -2.93
CA ILE A 369 25.05 20.36 -2.47
C ILE A 369 23.88 20.64 -1.53
N GLU A 370 24.11 21.27 -0.39
CA GLU A 370 23.09 21.92 0.44
C GLU A 370 23.11 23.44 0.17
N SER A 371 21.94 24.06 0.03
CA SER A 371 21.83 25.50 -0.13
C SER A 371 22.23 26.27 1.13
N PHE A 372 22.79 27.47 1.00
CA PHE A 372 23.11 28.32 2.17
C PHE A 372 21.85 28.74 2.95
N ASP A 373 20.80 29.10 2.22
CA ASP A 373 19.51 29.53 2.74
C ASP A 373 18.40 29.20 1.73
N TRP A 374 17.18 29.66 2.03
CA TRP A 374 16.01 29.42 1.19
C TRP A 374 16.15 30.05 -0.20
N LYS A 375 16.50 31.34 -0.30
CA LYS A 375 16.70 32.03 -1.59
C LYS A 375 17.75 31.34 -2.46
N HIS A 376 18.87 30.95 -1.87
CA HIS A 376 19.91 30.20 -2.59
C HIS A 376 19.38 28.85 -3.06
N GLY A 377 18.56 28.16 -2.26
CA GLY A 377 17.91 26.91 -2.66
C GLY A 377 16.93 27.06 -3.82
N ILE A 378 16.12 28.12 -3.83
CA ILE A 378 15.23 28.45 -4.96
C ILE A 378 16.05 28.76 -6.21
N PHE A 379 17.18 29.46 -6.05
CA PHE A 379 18.12 29.68 -7.13
C PHE A 379 18.72 28.37 -7.68
N LEU A 380 19.18 27.45 -6.83
CA LEU A 380 19.64 26.11 -7.24
C LEU A 380 18.56 25.33 -8.01
N ALA A 381 17.29 25.48 -7.61
CA ALA A 381 16.17 24.87 -8.31
C ALA A 381 15.88 25.53 -9.67
N SER A 382 16.03 26.86 -9.77
CA SER A 382 15.79 27.62 -11.00
C SER A 382 16.86 27.41 -12.08
N GLN A 383 18.07 27.00 -11.70
CA GLN A 383 19.16 26.70 -12.65
C GLN A 383 19.28 25.21 -12.98
N LEU A 384 18.33 24.39 -12.53
CA LEU A 384 18.40 22.94 -12.70
C LEU A 384 18.49 22.57 -14.18
N LYS A 385 19.53 21.81 -14.54
CA LYS A 385 19.76 21.27 -15.88
C LYS A 385 19.85 19.75 -15.83
N SER A 386 19.43 19.08 -16.90
CA SER A 386 19.54 17.63 -17.04
C SER A 386 19.75 17.24 -18.49
N GLU A 387 20.50 16.17 -18.74
CA GLU A 387 20.46 15.47 -20.04
C GLU A 387 19.01 15.07 -20.37
N THR A 388 18.65 15.22 -21.64
CA THR A 388 17.40 14.74 -22.23
C THR A 388 17.18 13.25 -21.97
N THR A 389 15.93 12.88 -21.71
CA THR A 389 15.50 11.50 -21.52
C THR A 389 14.48 11.13 -22.59
N ALA A 390 14.32 9.82 -22.87
CA ALA A 390 13.38 9.31 -23.87
C ALA A 390 11.88 9.60 -23.57
N ALA A 391 11.58 10.23 -22.42
CA ALA A 391 10.21 10.59 -22.04
C ALA A 391 9.71 11.90 -22.68
N ALA A 392 10.58 12.67 -23.34
CA ALA A 392 10.21 13.88 -24.09
C ALA A 392 10.58 13.70 -25.57
N GLU A 393 9.88 14.39 -26.48
CA GLU A 393 10.04 14.33 -27.95
C GLU A 393 11.44 14.77 -28.47
N HIS A 394 12.38 15.04 -27.58
CA HIS A 394 13.71 15.55 -27.90
C HIS A 394 14.68 14.38 -28.11
N THR A 395 15.21 14.25 -29.32
CA THR A 395 16.20 13.23 -29.68
C THR A 395 17.62 13.69 -29.37
N GLY A 396 18.42 12.83 -28.72
CA GLY A 396 19.84 13.07 -28.41
C GLY A 396 20.15 13.13 -26.92
N LYS A 397 21.45 13.23 -26.56
CA LYS A 397 21.95 13.49 -25.19
C LYS A 397 22.36 14.96 -25.07
N GLN A 398 21.40 15.87 -25.04
CA GLN A 398 21.66 17.30 -24.87
C GLN A 398 21.31 17.73 -23.45
N ILE A 399 22.11 18.63 -22.87
CA ILE A 399 21.80 19.24 -21.59
C ILE A 399 20.71 20.29 -21.81
N MET A 400 19.59 20.16 -21.09
CA MET A 400 18.49 21.10 -21.14
C MET A 400 18.20 21.67 -19.76
N HIS A 401 17.81 22.94 -19.74
CA HIS A 401 17.21 23.56 -18.55
C HIS A 401 15.87 22.89 -18.23
N ALA A 402 15.71 22.52 -16.97
CA ALA A 402 14.55 21.84 -16.39
C ALA A 402 14.29 22.39 -14.98
N PRO A 403 14.06 23.71 -14.84
CA PRO A 403 13.99 24.33 -13.52
C PRO A 403 12.87 23.72 -12.67
N PHE A 404 13.17 23.44 -11.41
CA PHE A 404 12.33 22.70 -10.45
C PHE A 404 11.86 21.31 -10.93
N ALA A 405 12.42 20.78 -12.03
CA ALA A 405 11.86 19.66 -12.79
C ALA A 405 10.41 19.89 -13.27
N MET A 406 10.00 21.16 -13.38
CA MET A 406 8.63 21.56 -13.66
C MET A 406 8.42 22.13 -15.06
N ARG A 407 9.47 22.21 -15.90
CA ARG A 407 9.41 22.83 -17.24
C ARG A 407 8.15 22.47 -18.06
N PRO A 408 7.70 21.21 -18.17
CA PRO A 408 6.49 20.89 -18.95
C PRO A 408 5.18 20.96 -18.15
N PHE A 409 5.21 21.39 -16.88
CA PHE A 409 4.10 21.24 -15.92
C PHE A 409 3.67 22.53 -15.23
N VAL A 410 4.42 23.65 -15.36
CA VAL A 410 4.03 24.91 -14.72
C VAL A 410 2.75 25.45 -15.36
N GLY A 411 1.72 25.66 -14.55
CA GLY A 411 0.39 26.08 -15.01
C GLY A 411 0.18 27.59 -15.18
N TYR A 412 1.20 28.41 -14.92
CA TYR A 412 1.16 29.88 -15.03
C TYR A 412 2.56 30.44 -15.34
N ASN A 413 2.71 31.77 -15.40
CA ASN A 413 3.99 32.43 -15.69
C ASN A 413 5.12 31.90 -14.78
N PHE A 414 6.24 31.51 -15.38
CA PHE A 414 7.31 30.84 -14.66
C PHE A 414 8.12 31.78 -13.74
N GLY A 415 8.27 33.06 -14.08
CA GLY A 415 8.88 34.06 -13.19
C GLY A 415 8.04 34.29 -11.93
N HIS A 416 6.72 34.38 -12.09
CA HIS A 416 5.78 34.42 -10.97
C HIS A 416 5.82 33.12 -10.13
N TYR A 417 6.04 31.97 -10.77
CA TYR A 417 6.20 30.70 -10.05
C TYR A 417 7.45 30.71 -9.16
N ILE A 418 8.57 31.23 -9.67
CA ILE A 418 9.78 31.40 -8.85
C ILE A 418 9.52 32.39 -7.71
N GLN A 419 8.87 33.51 -7.99
CA GLN A 419 8.51 34.49 -6.95
C GLN A 419 7.61 33.89 -5.87
N HIS A 420 6.65 33.03 -6.24
CA HIS A 420 5.81 32.32 -5.28
C HIS A 420 6.63 31.44 -4.32
N TRP A 421 7.66 30.76 -4.82
CA TRP A 421 8.58 29.98 -3.99
C TRP A 421 9.41 30.87 -3.05
N LEU A 422 9.92 32.01 -3.54
CA LEU A 422 10.64 32.98 -2.70
C LEU A 422 9.76 33.51 -1.57
N ASP A 423 8.49 33.76 -1.85
CA ASP A 423 7.55 34.36 -0.90
C ASP A 423 7.24 33.49 0.33
N PHE A 424 7.55 32.19 0.31
CA PHE A 424 7.41 31.31 1.49
C PHE A 424 8.23 31.79 2.68
N GLU A 425 9.38 32.43 2.48
CA GLU A 425 10.21 32.91 3.61
C GLU A 425 9.66 34.17 4.27
N LYS A 426 8.72 34.88 3.61
CA LYS A 426 8.14 36.13 4.14
C LYS A 426 7.24 35.88 5.34
N ASP A 427 6.63 34.68 5.44
CA ASP A 427 5.84 34.31 6.63
C ASP A 427 6.75 33.64 7.67
N PRO A 428 7.03 34.30 8.82
CA PRO A 428 7.89 33.74 9.86
C PRO A 428 7.32 32.48 10.53
N LYS A 429 6.04 32.15 10.30
CA LYS A 429 5.45 30.89 10.78
C LYS A 429 5.88 29.68 9.96
N ASN A 430 6.38 29.90 8.74
CA ASN A 430 6.79 28.81 7.86
C ASN A 430 8.08 28.17 8.38
N LYS A 431 8.02 26.86 8.61
CA LYS A 431 9.21 26.03 8.89
C LYS A 431 9.76 25.54 7.56
N LEU A 432 10.67 26.32 6.98
CA LEU A 432 11.22 26.02 5.67
C LEU A 432 12.15 24.79 5.72
N PRO A 433 11.95 23.80 4.83
CA PRO A 433 12.88 22.68 4.71
C PRO A 433 14.23 23.15 4.17
N LYS A 434 15.29 22.40 4.49
CA LYS A 434 16.58 22.58 3.81
C LYS A 434 16.47 22.15 2.34
N ILE A 435 17.15 22.85 1.44
CA ILE A 435 17.16 22.52 0.02
C ILE A 435 18.51 21.91 -0.36
N PHE A 436 18.47 20.81 -1.10
CA PHE A 436 19.63 20.10 -1.60
C PHE A 436 19.56 19.95 -3.12
N HIS A 437 20.72 19.88 -3.76
CA HIS A 437 20.87 19.53 -5.17
C HIS A 437 21.79 18.32 -5.29
N VAL A 438 21.33 17.23 -5.92
CA VAL A 438 22.11 15.99 -6.11
C VAL A 438 22.46 15.74 -7.57
N ASN A 439 23.57 15.04 -7.79
CA ASN A 439 23.96 14.55 -9.11
C ASN A 439 24.49 13.11 -9.01
N TRP A 440 23.64 12.14 -9.35
CA TRP A 440 24.00 10.71 -9.40
C TRP A 440 24.79 10.34 -10.65
N PHE A 441 24.89 11.24 -11.63
CA PHE A 441 25.22 10.91 -13.02
C PHE A 441 26.57 11.44 -13.47
N ARG A 442 27.39 11.91 -12.53
CA ARG A 442 28.73 12.40 -12.83
C ARG A 442 29.59 11.27 -13.38
N LEU A 443 30.30 11.54 -14.48
CA LEU A 443 31.16 10.61 -15.18
C LEU A 443 32.64 10.95 -14.93
N ASP A 444 33.49 9.93 -15.03
CA ASP A 444 34.94 10.09 -15.14
C ASP A 444 35.38 10.29 -16.60
N GLU A 445 36.68 10.47 -16.80
CA GLU A 445 37.31 10.61 -18.12
C GLU A 445 37.06 9.42 -19.07
N ASN A 446 36.70 8.25 -18.53
CA ASN A 446 36.38 7.04 -19.28
C ASN A 446 34.87 6.86 -19.49
N LYS A 447 34.05 7.88 -19.20
CA LYS A 447 32.58 7.85 -19.28
C LYS A 447 31.94 6.82 -18.34
N LYS A 448 32.61 6.47 -17.25
CA LYS A 448 32.06 5.62 -16.18
C LYS A 448 31.50 6.49 -15.07
N PHE A 449 30.38 6.08 -14.48
CA PHE A 449 29.81 6.78 -13.33
C PHE A 449 30.78 6.77 -12.14
N LEU A 450 31.04 7.95 -11.59
CA LEU A 450 31.83 8.13 -10.36
C LEU A 450 31.07 7.66 -9.11
N TRP A 451 29.75 7.57 -9.18
CA TRP A 451 28.89 7.11 -8.10
C TRP A 451 28.06 5.88 -8.53
N PRO A 452 27.97 4.81 -7.72
CA PRO A 452 27.23 3.60 -8.08
C PRO A 452 25.71 3.81 -8.22
N GLY A 453 25.14 4.79 -7.52
CA GLY A 453 23.72 5.12 -7.64
C GLY A 453 22.78 4.10 -6.95
N PHE A 454 21.52 4.08 -7.40
CA PHE A 454 20.49 3.14 -6.93
C PHE A 454 20.39 3.07 -5.39
N GLY A 455 20.61 1.88 -4.81
CA GLY A 455 20.53 1.65 -3.37
C GLY A 455 21.60 2.41 -2.59
N ASP A 456 22.77 2.67 -3.17
CA ASP A 456 23.84 3.39 -2.49
C ASP A 456 23.53 4.87 -2.28
N ASN A 457 22.55 5.43 -3.00
CA ASN A 457 22.05 6.79 -2.75
C ASN A 457 21.56 6.99 -1.30
N ILE A 458 21.23 5.90 -0.59
CA ILE A 458 20.90 5.95 0.83
C ILE A 458 22.00 6.60 1.68
N ARG A 459 23.27 6.50 1.26
CA ARG A 459 24.43 7.10 1.96
C ARG A 459 24.43 8.62 1.87
N VAL A 460 23.90 9.17 0.77
CA VAL A 460 23.71 10.61 0.59
C VAL A 460 22.46 11.08 1.32
N LEU A 461 21.38 10.27 1.30
CA LEU A 461 20.18 10.57 2.08
C LEU A 461 20.46 10.56 3.59
N ASP A 462 21.31 9.65 4.09
CA ASP A 462 21.80 9.65 5.47
C ASP A 462 22.48 10.99 5.82
N TRP A 463 23.41 11.43 4.97
CA TRP A 463 24.07 12.73 5.14
C TRP A 463 23.06 13.89 5.14
N ILE A 464 22.09 13.89 4.23
CA ILE A 464 21.01 14.90 4.19
C ILE A 464 20.20 14.91 5.50
N VAL A 465 19.81 13.75 6.02
CA VAL A 465 19.06 13.64 7.28
C VAL A 465 19.88 14.17 8.44
N ARG A 466 21.15 13.80 8.53
CA ARG A 466 22.08 14.29 9.57
C ARG A 466 22.27 15.81 9.49
N ARG A 467 22.35 16.38 8.29
CA ARG A 467 22.34 17.84 8.07
C ARG A 467 21.04 18.50 8.51
N THR A 468 19.88 17.89 8.25
CA THR A 468 18.59 18.39 8.76
C THR A 468 18.48 18.34 10.28
N ASN A 469 19.23 17.44 10.93
CA ASN A 469 19.33 17.34 12.38
C ASN A 469 20.41 18.26 13.00
N GLY A 470 21.07 19.09 12.18
CA GLY A 470 22.03 20.10 12.65
C GLY A 470 23.47 19.61 12.84
N GLU A 471 23.82 18.43 12.34
CA GLU A 471 25.18 17.89 12.47
C GLU A 471 26.19 18.69 11.61
N ASP A 472 27.34 19.07 12.17
CA ASP A 472 28.38 19.84 11.46
C ASP A 472 29.28 18.95 10.58
N ILE A 473 28.68 18.47 9.48
CA ILE A 473 29.31 17.56 8.51
C ILE A 473 29.39 18.12 7.09
N ALA A 474 29.30 19.45 6.95
CA ALA A 474 29.41 20.15 5.68
C ALA A 474 30.47 21.26 5.73
N GLU A 475 31.06 21.57 4.58
CA GLU A 475 32.00 22.67 4.39
C GLU A 475 31.52 23.61 3.28
N ILE A 476 31.92 24.89 3.35
CA ILE A 476 31.52 25.91 2.39
C ILE A 476 32.28 25.71 1.07
N SER A 477 31.55 25.76 -0.04
CA SER A 477 32.09 25.81 -1.40
C SER A 477 31.52 27.01 -2.17
N SER A 478 31.96 27.22 -3.41
CA SER A 478 31.43 28.30 -4.24
C SER A 478 29.97 28.11 -4.68
N VAL A 479 29.46 26.88 -4.61
CA VAL A 479 28.12 26.48 -5.12
C VAL A 479 27.14 26.14 -4.00
N GLY A 480 27.55 26.21 -2.73
CA GLY A 480 26.75 25.81 -1.58
C GLY A 480 27.60 25.12 -0.52
N LEU A 481 26.96 24.44 0.41
CA LEU A 481 27.61 23.57 1.38
C LEU A 481 27.77 22.16 0.77
N ILE A 482 28.96 21.57 0.87
CA ILE A 482 29.24 20.20 0.41
C ILE A 482 29.67 19.31 1.58
N PRO A 483 29.50 17.99 1.51
CA PRO A 483 30.00 17.05 2.51
C PRO A 483 31.49 17.25 2.84
N LYS A 484 31.82 17.35 4.12
CA LYS A 484 33.22 17.18 4.57
C LYS A 484 33.71 15.79 4.16
N LYS A 485 35.01 15.64 3.90
CA LYS A 485 35.59 14.31 3.66
C LYS A 485 35.24 13.35 4.82
N ASP A 486 34.96 12.10 4.48
CA ASP A 486 34.55 11.02 5.40
C ASP A 486 33.19 11.21 6.10
N SER A 487 32.44 12.26 5.80
CA SER A 487 31.09 12.46 6.35
C SER A 487 30.01 11.59 5.71
N ILE A 488 30.24 11.14 4.47
CA ILE A 488 29.42 10.14 3.79
C ILE A 488 30.09 8.78 3.96
N ASN A 489 29.31 7.78 4.39
CA ASN A 489 29.82 6.42 4.57
C ASN A 489 30.18 5.80 3.21
N LEU A 490 31.47 5.60 2.94
CA LEU A 490 31.99 4.94 1.74
C LEU A 490 32.40 3.47 1.96
N GLN A 491 32.09 2.88 3.11
CA GLN A 491 32.44 1.48 3.41
C GLN A 491 31.87 0.54 2.34
N GLY A 492 32.76 -0.27 1.75
CA GLY A 492 32.44 -1.21 0.67
C GLY A 492 32.40 -0.60 -0.73
N LEU A 493 32.68 0.70 -0.89
CA LEU A 493 32.68 1.39 -2.18
C LEU A 493 34.09 1.80 -2.60
N ILE A 494 34.35 1.69 -3.90
CA ILE A 494 35.56 2.24 -4.55
C ILE A 494 35.12 3.48 -5.33
N VAL A 495 35.32 4.65 -4.72
CA VAL A 495 34.88 5.96 -5.24
C VAL A 495 36.03 6.94 -5.15
N ASP A 496 36.29 7.67 -6.24
CA ASP A 496 37.22 8.81 -6.23
C ASP A 496 36.49 10.04 -5.67
N TRP A 497 36.63 10.25 -4.35
CA TRP A 497 35.97 11.35 -3.63
C TRP A 497 36.31 12.72 -4.19
N ASN A 498 37.59 12.95 -4.55
CA ASN A 498 38.06 14.26 -5.00
C ASN A 498 37.44 14.61 -6.35
N LYS A 499 37.39 13.66 -7.29
CA LYS A 499 36.70 13.87 -8.58
C LYS A 499 35.21 14.05 -8.38
N LEU A 500 34.59 13.18 -7.59
CA LEU A 500 33.15 13.18 -7.34
C LEU A 500 32.64 14.49 -6.74
N MET A 501 33.40 15.08 -5.80
CA MET A 501 33.03 16.31 -5.07
C MET A 501 33.64 17.59 -5.63
N SER A 502 34.47 17.51 -6.68
CA SER A 502 35.13 18.70 -7.24
C SER A 502 34.13 19.72 -7.81
N VAL A 503 34.50 21.00 -7.69
CA VAL A 503 33.73 22.17 -8.17
C VAL A 503 34.64 23.01 -9.08
N PRO A 504 34.81 22.65 -10.36
CA PRO A 504 35.81 23.26 -11.24
C PRO A 504 35.45 24.72 -11.58
N LYS A 505 36.40 25.65 -11.42
CA LYS A 505 36.18 27.09 -11.62
C LYS A 505 35.66 27.43 -13.02
N ASP A 506 36.33 26.94 -14.06
CA ASP A 506 35.98 27.27 -15.45
C ASP A 506 34.60 26.75 -15.83
N TYR A 507 34.28 25.50 -15.43
CA TYR A 507 32.95 24.93 -15.62
C TYR A 507 31.86 25.80 -14.99
N TRP A 508 32.03 26.18 -13.73
CA TRP A 508 30.99 26.94 -13.02
C TRP A 508 30.89 28.38 -13.50
N LYS A 509 31.97 28.97 -14.01
CA LYS A 509 31.94 30.27 -14.68
C LYS A 509 31.12 30.22 -15.97
N GLU A 510 31.35 29.21 -16.81
CA GLU A 510 30.55 29.00 -18.03
C GLU A 510 29.09 28.68 -17.69
N ASP A 511 28.85 27.81 -16.70
CA ASP A 511 27.51 27.39 -16.31
C ASP A 511 26.67 28.54 -15.75
N ILE A 512 27.26 29.45 -14.95
CA ILE A 512 26.52 30.59 -14.38
C ILE A 512 26.22 31.68 -15.42
N ASP A 513 27.14 31.94 -16.35
CA ASP A 513 26.93 32.89 -17.44
C ASP A 513 25.86 32.39 -18.41
N GLU A 514 25.88 31.09 -18.74
CA GLU A 514 24.85 30.45 -19.55
C GLU A 514 23.50 30.45 -18.84
N THR A 515 23.48 30.17 -17.52
CA THR A 515 22.25 30.20 -16.71
C THR A 515 21.60 31.59 -16.72
N LEU A 516 22.40 32.65 -16.54
CA LEU A 516 21.88 34.02 -16.59
C LEU A 516 21.30 34.34 -17.97
N SER A 517 22.05 34.03 -19.04
CA SER A 517 21.61 34.25 -20.42
C SER A 517 20.29 33.52 -20.72
N TRP A 518 20.17 32.27 -20.28
CA TRP A 518 18.95 31.48 -20.47
C TRP A 518 17.77 32.04 -19.66
N LEU A 519 17.95 32.30 -18.36
CA LEU A 519 16.88 32.81 -17.51
C LEU A 519 16.40 34.20 -17.98
N ASP A 520 17.31 35.09 -18.34
CA ASP A 520 16.95 36.41 -18.89
C ASP A 520 16.24 36.28 -20.24
N GLY A 521 16.72 35.39 -21.12
CA GLY A 521 16.08 35.14 -22.40
C GLY A 521 14.68 34.52 -22.28
N GLN A 522 14.42 33.71 -21.25
CA GLN A 522 13.13 33.06 -21.03
C GLN A 522 12.14 33.91 -20.24
N LEU A 523 12.61 34.71 -19.28
CA LEU A 523 11.75 35.40 -18.31
C LEU A 523 11.78 36.92 -18.45
N GLY A 524 12.85 37.51 -18.99
CA GLY A 524 12.98 38.96 -19.13
C GLY A 524 12.76 39.70 -17.82
N GLU A 525 11.76 40.59 -17.81
CA GLU A 525 11.38 41.40 -16.64
C GLU A 525 10.75 40.56 -15.51
N ASP A 526 10.20 39.38 -15.82
CA ASP A 526 9.57 38.51 -14.83
C ASP A 526 10.60 37.69 -14.02
N LEU A 527 11.90 37.75 -14.35
CA LEU A 527 12.94 37.11 -13.55
C LEU A 527 13.06 37.82 -12.18
N PRO A 528 12.78 37.15 -11.05
CA PRO A 528 12.80 37.80 -9.75
C PRO A 528 14.16 38.42 -9.41
N HIS A 529 14.13 39.62 -8.83
CA HIS A 529 15.34 40.35 -8.46
C HIS A 529 16.26 39.55 -7.51
N ASP A 530 15.67 38.80 -6.57
CA ASP A 530 16.43 37.92 -5.66
C ASP A 530 17.23 36.85 -6.40
N ILE A 531 16.73 36.34 -7.53
CA ILE A 531 17.48 35.35 -8.35
C ILE A 531 18.67 36.01 -9.03
N ARG A 532 18.51 37.24 -9.55
CA ARG A 532 19.63 38.02 -10.11
C ARG A 532 20.72 38.25 -9.06
N ILE A 533 20.32 38.57 -7.82
CA ILE A 533 21.26 38.69 -6.70
C ILE A 533 22.00 37.38 -6.43
N GLN A 534 21.29 36.24 -6.38
CA GLN A 534 21.90 34.93 -6.14
C GLN A 534 22.92 34.55 -7.24
N ILE A 535 22.63 34.88 -8.50
CA ILE A 535 23.55 34.72 -9.64
C ILE A 535 24.83 35.52 -9.42
N GLU A 536 24.72 36.82 -9.11
CA GLU A 536 25.90 37.67 -8.89
C GLU A 536 26.71 37.23 -7.67
N GLN A 537 26.05 36.80 -6.59
CA GLN A 537 26.72 36.23 -5.43
C GLN A 537 27.46 34.93 -5.77
N GLN A 538 26.89 34.06 -6.62
CA GLN A 538 27.59 32.86 -7.06
C GLN A 538 28.80 33.19 -7.94
N LYS A 539 28.68 34.15 -8.87
CA LYS A 539 29.83 34.65 -9.67
C LYS A 539 30.96 35.16 -8.77
N GLN A 540 30.63 35.91 -7.73
CA GLN A 540 31.61 36.39 -6.75
C GLN A 540 32.30 35.24 -6.01
N ARG A 541 31.56 34.21 -5.59
CA ARG A 541 32.15 33.02 -4.96
C ARG A 541 33.02 32.21 -5.91
N ILE A 542 32.63 32.08 -7.18
CA ILE A 542 33.39 31.36 -8.21
C ILE A 542 34.72 32.06 -8.51
N SER A 543 34.75 33.41 -8.53
CA SER A 543 35.97 34.16 -8.80
C SER A 543 37.06 33.95 -7.72
N GLN A 544 36.64 33.65 -6.49
CA GLN A 544 37.48 33.36 -5.32
C GLN A 544 38.02 31.92 -5.28
N ILE A 545 37.59 31.03 -6.18
CA ILE A 545 38.19 29.69 -6.30
C ILE A 545 39.62 29.87 -6.81
N ASN A 546 40.60 29.37 -6.07
CA ASN A 546 42.02 29.43 -6.45
C ASN A 546 42.35 28.51 -7.62
#